data_AF-A0A497H3J8-F1
#
_entry.id   AF-A0A497H3J8-F1
#
_cell.length_a   1.000
_cell.length_b   1.000
_cell.length_c   1.000
_cell.angle_alpha   90.00
_cell.angle_beta   90.00
_cell.angle_gamma   90.00
#
_symmetry.space_group_name_H-M   'P 1'
#
loop_
_entity.id
_entity.type
_entity.pdbx_description
1 polymer ?
#
loop_
_entity_poly.entity_id
_entity_poly.type
_entity_poly.pdbx_seq_one_letter_code
_entity_poly.pdbx_strand_id
1 'polypeptide(L)'
;MSDVPKPSPFEISEEDKEKAIQYLAKVFPKKTLKEVYEISKKGYLDMYHMGFGMAVRNALRKGGFKFNDIALDGYWDELITEAARRTVEKR
;
A
#
# COMPACT_ATOMS: atom_id res chain seq x y z
N MET A 1 -15.21 25.88 -20.15
CA MET A 1 -15.36 24.67 -19.31
C MET A 1 -13.98 24.06 -19.21
N SER A 2 -13.32 24.19 -18.06
CA SER A 2 -11.99 23.60 -17.87
C SER A 2 -12.14 22.09 -17.83
N ASP A 3 -11.54 21.40 -18.80
CA ASP A 3 -11.33 19.95 -18.75
C ASP A 3 -10.45 19.67 -17.52
N VAL A 4 -11.08 19.23 -16.44
CA VAL A 4 -10.34 18.59 -15.35
C VAL A 4 -9.80 17.30 -15.94
N PRO A 5 -8.47 17.09 -16.00
CA PRO A 5 -7.91 15.84 -16.51
C PRO A 5 -8.53 14.71 -15.69
N LYS A 6 -9.12 13.73 -16.38
CA LYS A 6 -9.48 12.48 -15.69
C LYS A 6 -8.20 11.95 -15.05
N PRO A 7 -8.21 11.59 -13.75
CA PRO A 7 -7.05 11.01 -13.11
C PRO A 7 -6.56 9.86 -13.97
N SER A 8 -5.25 9.80 -14.13
CA SER A 8 -4.60 8.73 -14.89
C SER A 8 -5.13 7.40 -14.38
N PRO A 9 -5.40 6.39 -15.23
CA PRO A 9 -5.76 5.06 -14.73
C PRO A 9 -4.69 4.57 -13.74
N PHE A 10 -3.46 5.06 -13.82
CA PHE A 10 -2.37 4.67 -12.93
C PHE A 10 -2.46 5.29 -11.53
N GLU A 11 -3.33 6.27 -11.27
CA GLU A 11 -3.33 7.02 -10.02
C GLU A 11 -4.41 6.53 -9.05
N ILE A 12 -3.99 6.31 -7.80
CA ILE A 12 -4.89 6.07 -6.66
C ILE A 12 -5.13 7.42 -5.99
N SER A 13 -6.40 7.77 -5.75
CA SER A 13 -6.75 9.00 -5.05
C SER A 13 -6.18 9.00 -3.62
N GLU A 14 -5.81 10.17 -3.09
CA GLU A 14 -5.28 10.27 -1.73
C GLU A 14 -6.28 9.75 -0.66
N GLU A 15 -7.58 9.92 -0.89
CA GLU A 15 -8.62 9.35 -0.03
C GLU A 15 -8.59 7.81 -0.05
N ASP A 16 -8.45 7.22 -1.24
CA ASP A 16 -8.38 5.77 -1.38
C ASP A 16 -7.06 5.21 -0.84
N LYS A 17 -5.95 5.92 -1.00
CA LYS A 17 -4.67 5.58 -0.37
C LYS A 17 -4.82 5.54 1.14
N GLU A 18 -5.41 6.58 1.74
CA GLU A 18 -5.62 6.65 3.18
C GLU A 18 -6.49 5.48 3.69
N LYS A 19 -7.59 5.17 2.99
CA LYS A 19 -8.42 4.00 3.31
C LYS A 19 -7.63 2.69 3.20
N ALA A 20 -6.84 2.53 2.14
CA ALA A 20 -5.99 1.36 1.92
C ALA A 20 -4.94 1.19 3.03
N ILE A 21 -4.25 2.28 3.40
CA ILE A 21 -3.26 2.30 4.49
C ILE A 21 -3.89 1.87 5.81
N GLN A 22 -5.05 2.45 6.17
CA GLN A 22 -5.77 2.09 7.40
C GLN A 22 -6.22 0.64 7.39
N TYR A 23 -6.67 0.13 6.25
CA TYR A 23 -7.06 -1.26 6.08
C TYR A 23 -5.87 -2.21 6.24
N LEU A 24 -4.75 -1.93 5.55
CA LEU A 24 -3.53 -2.73 5.63
C LEU A 24 -2.97 -2.79 7.06
N ALA A 25 -3.00 -1.67 7.79
CA ALA A 25 -2.59 -1.62 9.20
C ALA A 25 -3.45 -2.50 10.12
N LYS A 26 -4.72 -2.74 9.76
CA LYS A 26 -5.64 -3.61 10.50
C LYS A 26 -5.50 -5.08 10.12
N VAL A 27 -5.21 -5.37 8.85
CA VAL A 27 -5.18 -6.74 8.31
C VAL A 27 -3.85 -7.44 8.54
N PHE A 28 -2.73 -6.72 8.42
CA PHE A 28 -1.42 -7.32 8.62
C PHE A 28 -1.05 -7.38 10.11
N PRO A 29 -0.47 -8.49 10.59
CA PRO A 29 -0.01 -8.57 11.98
C PRO A 29 1.00 -7.48 12.32
N LYS A 30 0.95 -6.96 13.56
CA LYS A 30 1.90 -5.95 14.04
C LYS A 30 3.36 -6.36 13.87
N LYS A 31 3.68 -7.66 14.02
CA LYS A 31 5.02 -8.20 13.78
C LYS A 31 5.45 -8.01 12.32
N THR A 32 4.58 -8.35 11.37
CA THR A 32 4.82 -8.15 9.94
C THR A 32 5.01 -6.68 9.60
N LEU A 33 4.17 -5.80 10.13
CA LEU A 33 4.29 -4.36 9.92
C LEU A 33 5.60 -3.79 10.47
N LYS A 34 6.07 -4.27 11.63
CA LYS A 34 7.41 -3.89 12.14
C LYS A 34 8.53 -4.33 11.20
N GLU A 35 8.47 -5.55 10.68
CA GLU A 35 9.47 -6.07 9.75
C GLU A 35 9.49 -5.29 8.43
N VAL A 36 8.31 -4.96 7.89
CA VAL A 36 8.18 -4.08 6.71
C VAL A 36 8.84 -2.72 6.96
N TYR A 37 8.59 -2.10 8.11
CA TYR A 37 9.18 -0.80 8.45
C TYR A 37 10.72 -0.86 8.50
N GLU A 38 11.29 -1.93 9.06
CA GLU A 38 12.75 -2.09 9.11
C GLU A 38 13.36 -2.39 7.73
N ILE A 39 12.65 -3.15 6.88
CA ILE A 39 13.08 -3.46 5.52
C ILE A 39 12.99 -2.22 4.62
N SER A 40 11.90 -1.45 4.73
CA SER A 40 11.67 -0.25 3.92
C SER A 40 12.72 0.83 4.18
N LYS A 41 13.15 1.00 5.44
CA LYS A 41 14.26 1.90 5.80
C LYS A 41 15.60 1.54 5.13
N LYS A 42 15.77 0.28 4.71
CA LYS A 42 16.95 -0.20 3.99
C LYS A 42 16.81 -0.11 2.47
N GLY A 43 15.63 0.28 1.96
CA GLY A 43 15.35 0.37 0.53
C GLY A 43 15.19 -0.99 -0.17
N TYR A 44 14.97 -2.08 0.59
CA TYR A 44 14.92 -3.43 0.03
C TYR A 44 13.52 -4.00 -0.13
N LEU A 45 12.47 -3.21 0.08
CA LEU A 45 11.10 -3.72 0.05
C LEU A 45 10.71 -4.24 -1.34
N ASP A 46 11.17 -3.59 -2.40
CA ASP A 46 10.91 -4.02 -3.78
C ASP A 46 11.49 -5.41 -4.12
N MET A 47 12.53 -5.87 -3.41
CA MET A 47 13.04 -7.24 -3.57
C MET A 47 11.99 -8.31 -3.19
N TYR A 48 10.95 -7.92 -2.46
CA TYR A 48 9.85 -8.79 -2.05
C TYR A 48 8.60 -8.64 -2.93
N HIS A 49 8.72 -7.99 -4.09
CA HIS A 49 7.61 -7.68 -5.00
C HIS A 49 6.75 -8.91 -5.35
N MET A 50 7.39 -10.01 -5.73
CA MET A 50 6.70 -11.25 -6.12
C MET A 50 6.22 -12.08 -4.91
N GLY A 51 6.74 -11.86 -3.71
CA GLY A 51 6.27 -12.56 -2.52
C GLY A 51 5.29 -11.70 -1.75
N PHE A 52 5.83 -10.84 -0.91
CA PHE A 52 5.07 -9.97 -0.03
C PHE A 52 4.25 -8.94 -0.81
N GLY A 53 4.78 -8.39 -1.91
CA GLY A 53 4.03 -7.44 -2.74
C GLY A 53 2.76 -8.05 -3.34
N MET A 54 2.79 -9.32 -3.78
CA MET A 54 1.57 -10.03 -4.18
C MET A 54 0.59 -10.20 -3.00
N ALA A 55 1.09 -10.50 -1.80
CA ALA A 55 0.25 -10.64 -0.62
C ALA A 55 -0.49 -9.33 -0.27
N VAL A 56 0.19 -8.18 -0.36
CA VAL A 56 -0.40 -6.85 -0.14
C VAL A 56 -1.48 -6.56 -1.19
N ARG A 57 -1.17 -6.75 -2.48
CA ARG A 57 -2.13 -6.53 -3.57
C ARG A 57 -3.37 -7.42 -3.43
N ASN A 58 -3.18 -8.68 -3.06
CA ASN A 58 -4.28 -9.61 -2.80
C ASN A 58 -5.10 -9.22 -1.57
N ALA A 59 -4.47 -8.70 -0.51
CA ALA A 59 -5.18 -8.19 0.66
C ALA A 59 -6.09 -7.00 0.28
N LEU A 60 -5.59 -6.07 -0.55
CA LEU A 60 -6.38 -4.94 -1.05
C LEU A 60 -7.56 -5.40 -1.91
N ARG A 61 -7.35 -6.36 -2.83
CA ARG A 61 -8.46 -6.94 -3.62
C ARG A 61 -9.51 -7.59 -2.72
N LYS A 62 -9.09 -8.36 -1.71
CA LYS A 62 -10.00 -8.97 -0.71
C LYS A 62 -10.73 -7.92 0.14
N GLY A 63 -10.12 -6.75 0.34
CA GLY A 63 -10.70 -5.60 1.03
C GLY A 63 -11.71 -4.81 0.18
N GLY A 64 -11.94 -5.20 -1.07
CA GLY A 64 -12.88 -4.54 -1.98
C GLY A 64 -12.31 -3.32 -2.71
N PHE A 65 -11.01 -3.05 -2.59
CA PHE A 65 -10.36 -1.96 -3.33
C PHE A 65 -10.30 -2.32 -4.83
N LYS A 66 -10.84 -1.44 -5.67
CA LYS A 66 -10.94 -1.63 -7.14
C LYS A 66 -9.81 -0.93 -7.90
N PHE A 67 -8.62 -0.91 -7.32
CA PHE A 67 -7.43 -0.41 -8.02
C PHE A 67 -7.09 -1.36 -9.16
N ASN A 68 -6.71 -0.83 -10.33
CA ASN A 68 -6.22 -1.70 -11.39
C ASN A 68 -4.84 -2.27 -11.05
N ASP A 69 -4.45 -3.28 -11.81
CA ASP A 69 -3.23 -4.03 -11.54
C ASP A 69 -1.96 -3.19 -11.66
N ILE A 70 -1.93 -2.19 -12.56
CA ILE A 70 -0.76 -1.31 -12.75
C ILE A 70 -0.60 -0.38 -11.55
N ALA A 71 -1.70 0.21 -11.06
CA ALA A 71 -1.68 1.00 -9.84
C ALA A 71 -1.30 0.15 -8.61
N LEU A 72 -1.82 -1.08 -8.51
CA LEU A 72 -1.42 -2.00 -7.44
C LEU A 72 0.06 -2.37 -7.52
N ASP A 73 0.61 -2.55 -8.72
CA ASP A 73 2.02 -2.87 -8.95
C ASP A 73 2.94 -1.72 -8.55
N GLY A 74 2.54 -0.48 -8.85
CA GLY A 74 3.34 0.73 -8.58
C GLY A 74 3.21 1.32 -7.18
N TYR A 75 2.12 1.03 -6.44
CA TYR A 75 1.84 1.68 -5.14
C TYR A 75 1.81 0.73 -3.94
N TRP A 76 1.92 -0.59 -4.12
CA TRP A 76 1.76 -1.51 -2.98
C TRP A 76 2.79 -1.26 -1.86
N ASP A 77 4.01 -0.88 -2.23
CA ASP A 77 5.15 -0.66 -1.35
C ASP A 77 4.97 0.64 -0.54
N GLU A 78 4.54 1.73 -1.18
CA GLU A 78 4.15 2.99 -0.54
C GLU A 78 3.05 2.74 0.50
N LEU A 79 1.97 2.06 0.08
CA LEU A 79 0.80 1.83 0.93
C LEU A 79 1.14 1.00 2.17
N ILE A 80 1.90 -0.10 2.01
CA ILE A 80 2.25 -0.96 3.15
C ILE A 80 3.34 -0.34 4.02
N THR A 81 4.27 0.44 3.45
CA THR A 81 5.30 1.16 4.20
C THR A 81 4.68 2.21 5.10
N GLU A 82 3.70 2.96 4.59
CA GLU A 82 3.01 3.98 5.37
C GLU A 82 2.12 3.34 6.47
N ALA A 83 1.45 2.22 6.16
CA ALA A 83 0.73 1.43 7.17
C ALA A 83 1.67 0.91 8.28
N ALA A 84 2.85 0.44 7.89
CA ALA A 84 3.89 -0.02 8.80
C ALA A 84 4.42 1.11 9.68
N ARG A 85 4.80 2.25 9.08
CA ARG A 85 5.27 3.45 9.78
C ARG A 85 4.27 3.89 10.84
N ARG A 86 3.00 4.07 10.47
CA ARG A 86 1.94 4.49 11.41
C ARG A 86 1.72 3.51 12.55
N THR A 87 1.97 2.21 12.32
CA THR A 87 1.82 1.17 13.36
C THR A 87 2.99 1.14 14.34
N VAL A 88 4.19 1.50 13.87
CA VAL A 88 5.41 1.53 14.70
C VAL A 88 5.54 2.85 15.45
N GLU A 89 5.24 3.97 14.79
CA GLU A 89 5.44 5.32 15.33
C GLU A 89 4.26 5.81 16.19
N LYS A 90 3.05 5.23 16.03
CA LYS A 90 1.99 5.39 17.04
C LYS A 90 2.42 4.60 18.29
N ARG A 91 3.07 5.31 19.21
CA ARG A 91 3.30 4.89 20.60
C ARG A 91 1.98 4.75 21.33
#